data_AF-A0AAE0N3A1-F1
#
_entry.id   AF-A0AAE0N3A1-F1
#
_cell.length_a   1.000
_cell.length_b   1.000
_cell.length_c   1.000
_cell.angle_alpha   90.00
_cell.angle_beta   90.00
_cell.angle_gamma   90.00
#
_symmetry.space_group_name_H-M   'P 1'
#
loop_
_entity.id
_entity.type
_entity.pdbx_description
1 polymer ?
#
loop_
_entity_poly.entity_id
_entity_poly.type
_entity_poly.pdbx_seq_one_letter_code
_entity_poly.pdbx_strand_id
1 'polypeptide(L)'
;MDSTQQYIWDKVNAYPVTAEGDRFVLNPSRAFSLVEDSFGFTLMVGADTTSASSFDRARAWLSDCVSNHSMCDVEPNVHAPGRLLLLGHHQDGSIKLVDTPKQPSSPLQYACLSYCWGTDAVGVLVTTAENIEQHSRGIPIEALPKTITDAVRVCRELQIPYLWVDSLCIIQGDKDDFAREGYQMDSIYSGSRLTIYAKAAASCKDGFLGRQRFGGDEWQHLARTGA
;
A
#
# COMPACT_ATOMS: atom_id res chain seq x y z
N MET A 1 -20.04 10.44 3.21
CA MET A 1 -19.14 9.55 4.00
C MET A 1 -19.85 9.23 5.30
N ASP A 2 -20.02 7.94 5.62
CA ASP A 2 -20.49 7.53 6.95
C ASP A 2 -19.41 7.88 7.99
N SER A 3 -19.85 8.31 9.17
CA SER A 3 -19.04 8.67 10.35
C SER A 3 -17.89 7.70 10.66
N THR A 4 -18.13 6.41 10.39
CA THR A 4 -17.20 5.29 10.55
C THR A 4 -16.01 5.35 9.58
N GLN A 5 -16.24 5.78 8.34
CA GLN A 5 -15.22 5.88 7.29
C GLN A 5 -14.37 7.14 7.43
N GLN A 6 -14.98 8.23 7.90
CA GLN A 6 -14.25 9.45 8.27
C GLN A 6 -13.27 9.16 9.43
N TYR A 7 -13.68 8.36 10.42
CA TYR A 7 -12.81 7.95 11.53
C TYR A 7 -11.56 7.18 11.05
N ILE A 8 -11.73 6.26 10.08
CA ILE A 8 -10.60 5.54 9.46
C ILE A 8 -9.69 6.51 8.72
N TRP A 9 -10.27 7.38 7.88
CA TRP A 9 -9.51 8.38 7.13
C TRP A 9 -8.71 9.29 8.06
N ASP A 10 -9.32 9.74 9.15
CA ASP A 10 -8.71 10.63 10.12
C ASP A 10 -7.63 9.93 10.96
N LYS A 11 -7.79 8.65 11.30
CA LYS A 11 -6.78 7.88 12.05
C LYS A 11 -5.57 7.48 11.20
N VAL A 12 -5.79 7.05 9.96
CA VAL A 12 -4.71 6.59 9.05
C VAL A 12 -3.97 7.78 8.44
N ASN A 13 -4.65 8.89 8.17
CA ASN A 13 -4.04 10.11 7.62
C ASN A 13 -3.78 11.20 8.69
N ALA A 14 -3.87 10.87 9.99
CA ALA A 14 -3.64 11.80 11.11
C ALA A 14 -2.21 12.37 11.19
N TYR A 15 -1.28 11.92 10.34
CA TYR A 15 0.00 12.58 10.15
C TYR A 15 -0.12 13.60 9.01
N PRO A 16 -0.30 14.90 9.31
CA PRO A 16 -0.23 15.91 8.28
C PRO A 16 1.19 15.90 7.71
N VAL A 17 1.32 15.56 6.43
CA VAL A 17 2.41 16.13 5.63
C VAL A 17 2.03 17.59 5.44
N THR A 18 2.42 18.43 6.40
CA THR A 18 2.25 19.88 6.30
C THR A 18 2.99 20.35 5.05
N ALA A 19 2.24 20.67 4.01
CA ALA A 19 2.75 21.41 2.88
C ALA A 19 2.86 22.88 3.31
N GLU A 20 3.94 23.23 3.98
CA GLU A 20 4.36 24.63 4.05
C GLU A 20 5.26 24.92 2.85
N GLY A 21 4.65 25.45 1.79
CA GLY A 21 5.29 26.14 0.66
C GLY A 21 6.21 25.28 -0.21
N ASP A 22 5.68 24.70 -1.29
CA ASP A 22 6.34 24.27 -2.56
C ASP A 22 7.79 23.72 -2.52
N ARG A 23 8.23 23.19 -1.39
CA ARG A 23 9.57 22.62 -1.18
C ARG A 23 9.47 21.44 -0.24
N PHE A 24 9.69 20.25 -0.77
CA PHE A 24 10.05 19.09 0.05
C PHE A 24 11.49 19.27 0.52
N VAL A 25 11.68 19.89 1.69
CA VAL A 25 12.97 19.89 2.38
C VAL A 25 12.94 18.75 3.39
N LEU A 26 13.71 17.69 3.13
CA LEU A 26 14.09 16.76 4.20
C LEU A 26 14.91 17.55 5.21
N ASN A 27 14.33 17.86 6.37
CA ASN A 27 14.98 18.63 7.42
C ASN A 27 16.10 17.76 8.04
N PRO A 28 17.40 18.07 7.83
CA PRO A 28 18.51 17.23 8.26
C PRO A 28 18.93 17.56 9.70
N SER A 29 17.97 17.81 10.58
CA SER A 29 18.23 18.22 11.97
C SER A 29 18.01 17.07 12.95
N ARG A 30 18.58 15.90 12.65
CA ARG A 30 18.96 14.83 13.60
C ARG A 30 19.76 13.75 12.85
N ALA A 31 21.06 14.03 12.74
CA ALA A 31 22.16 13.12 12.43
C ALA A 31 21.78 11.74 11.87
N PHE A 32 21.63 11.65 10.55
CA PHE A 32 21.80 10.41 9.80
C PHE A 32 23.30 10.25 9.56
N SER A 33 24.01 9.63 10.49
CA SER A 33 25.42 9.29 10.29
C SER A 33 25.51 7.92 9.62
N LEU A 34 25.89 7.97 8.33
CA LEU A 34 26.51 6.90 7.54
C LEU A 34 25.65 5.67 7.19
N VAL A 35 24.89 5.81 6.09
CA VAL A 35 24.79 4.77 5.05
C VAL A 35 24.97 5.48 3.71
N GLU A 36 26.19 5.96 3.44
CA GLU A 36 26.49 6.76 2.23
C GLU A 36 26.69 5.93 0.95
N ASP A 37 26.65 4.59 0.99
CA ASP A 37 27.07 3.77 -0.16
C ASP A 37 26.01 2.89 -0.83
N SER A 38 24.74 2.86 -0.38
CA SER A 38 23.72 1.97 -0.98
C SER A 38 22.66 2.68 -1.84
N PHE A 39 22.51 4.01 -1.71
CA PHE A 39 21.51 4.79 -2.48
C PHE A 39 22.14 5.75 -3.51
N GLY A 40 23.46 5.63 -3.74
CA GLY A 40 24.23 6.50 -4.65
C GLY A 40 23.86 6.41 -6.14
N PHE A 41 22.90 5.57 -6.53
CA PHE A 41 22.43 5.49 -7.91
C PHE A 41 21.02 6.06 -8.06
N THR A 42 21.03 7.38 -8.26
CA THR A 42 20.14 8.10 -9.17
C THR A 42 18.71 8.38 -8.67
N LEU A 43 18.54 9.60 -8.13
CA LEU A 43 17.27 10.31 -7.89
C LEU A 43 16.39 10.52 -9.16
N MET A 44 16.67 9.84 -10.26
CA MET A 44 15.94 9.99 -11.52
C MET A 44 14.58 9.34 -11.38
N VAL A 45 13.54 10.16 -11.26
CA VAL A 45 12.16 9.68 -11.27
C VAL A 45 11.88 9.21 -12.69
N GLY A 46 11.57 7.92 -12.84
CA GLY A 46 11.25 7.36 -14.14
C GLY A 46 10.01 8.05 -14.73
N ALA A 47 10.01 8.27 -16.04
CA ALA A 47 8.89 8.90 -16.74
C ALA A 47 7.58 8.10 -16.65
N ASP A 48 7.65 6.80 -16.33
CA ASP A 48 6.51 5.92 -16.14
C ASP A 48 6.73 5.01 -14.93
N THR A 49 5.79 5.00 -13.99
CA THR A 49 5.86 4.17 -12.77
C THR A 49 5.61 2.69 -13.04
N THR A 50 5.13 2.34 -14.24
CA THR A 50 4.96 0.96 -14.70
C THR A 50 6.23 0.35 -15.32
N SER A 51 7.31 1.13 -15.44
CA SER A 51 8.55 0.65 -16.05
C SER A 51 9.28 -0.38 -15.18
N ALA A 52 10.06 -1.26 -15.82
CA ALA A 52 10.93 -2.21 -15.12
C ALA A 52 11.86 -1.49 -14.15
N SER A 53 12.49 -0.39 -14.57
CA SER A 53 13.38 0.42 -13.72
C SER A 53 12.70 0.98 -12.47
N SER A 54 11.41 1.35 -12.55
CA SER A 54 10.65 1.83 -11.38
C SER A 54 10.42 0.70 -10.38
N PHE A 55 10.08 -0.50 -10.86
CA PHE A 55 9.92 -1.68 -10.00
C PHE A 55 11.24 -2.23 -9.48
N ASP A 56 12.33 -2.19 -10.26
CA ASP A 56 13.67 -2.55 -9.80
C ASP A 56 14.11 -1.67 -8.64
N ARG A 57 13.87 -0.37 -8.73
CA ARG A 57 14.15 0.57 -7.64
C ARG A 57 13.30 0.28 -6.41
N ALA A 58 11.99 0.05 -6.58
CA ALA A 58 11.10 -0.29 -5.47
C ALA A 58 11.51 -1.61 -4.78
N ARG A 59 11.94 -2.62 -5.55
CA ARG A 59 12.51 -3.87 -5.04
C ARG A 59 13.79 -3.63 -4.25
N ALA A 60 14.71 -2.81 -4.77
CA ALA A 60 15.95 -2.47 -4.09
C ALA A 60 15.69 -1.77 -2.76
N TRP A 61 14.80 -0.78 -2.73
CA TRP A 61 14.43 -0.07 -1.50
C TRP A 61 13.79 -0.99 -0.47
N LEU A 62 12.89 -1.87 -0.89
CA LEU A 62 12.27 -2.84 0.01
C LEU A 62 13.31 -3.84 0.55
N SER A 63 14.20 -4.34 -0.31
CA SER A 63 15.26 -5.27 0.08
C SER A 63 16.21 -4.65 1.09
N ASP A 64 16.63 -3.41 0.87
CA ASP A 64 17.49 -2.67 1.79
C ASP A 64 16.80 -2.45 3.14
N CYS A 65 15.55 -1.99 3.10
CA CYS A 65 14.72 -1.80 4.30
C CYS A 65 14.63 -3.06 5.16
N VAL A 66 14.31 -4.20 4.55
CA VAL A 66 14.18 -5.48 5.27
C VAL A 66 15.52 -6.03 5.76
N SER A 67 16.63 -5.72 5.07
CA SER A 67 17.93 -6.29 5.40
C SER A 67 18.73 -5.44 6.39
N ASN A 68 18.51 -4.12 6.40
CA ASN A 68 19.37 -3.16 7.06
C ASN A 68 18.66 -2.26 8.09
N HIS A 69 17.33 -2.20 8.11
CA HIS A 69 16.59 -1.35 9.04
C HIS A 69 15.90 -2.18 10.14
N SER A 70 16.55 -2.30 11.30
CA SER A 70 15.96 -2.99 12.48
C SER A 70 14.65 -2.37 12.97
N MET A 71 14.44 -1.08 12.73
CA MET A 71 13.16 -0.40 13.03
C MET A 71 12.02 -0.77 12.09
N CYS A 72 12.34 -1.40 10.95
CA CYS A 72 11.38 -1.89 9.97
C CYS A 72 11.15 -3.41 10.10
N ASP A 73 11.78 -4.06 11.08
CA ASP A 73 11.44 -5.43 11.44
C ASP A 73 10.02 -5.46 12.00
N VAL A 74 9.16 -6.16 11.27
CA VAL A 74 7.78 -6.37 11.67
C VAL A 74 7.77 -7.47 12.73
N GLU A 75 7.32 -7.15 13.94
CA GLU A 75 7.14 -8.18 14.96
C GLU A 75 6.13 -9.24 14.48
N PRO A 76 6.37 -10.54 14.70
CA PRO A 76 5.48 -11.58 14.23
C PRO A 76 4.08 -11.47 14.84
N ASN A 77 3.11 -11.10 14.00
CA ASN A 77 1.69 -11.48 14.10
C ASN A 77 0.97 -11.24 15.45
N VAL A 78 1.31 -10.20 16.22
CA VAL A 78 0.53 -9.89 17.43
C VAL A 78 -0.93 -9.54 17.06
N HIS A 79 -1.15 -8.93 15.89
CA HIS A 79 -2.47 -8.53 15.37
C HIS A 79 -2.54 -8.63 13.83
N ALA A 80 -2.46 -9.85 13.28
CA ALA A 80 -2.71 -10.05 11.86
C ALA A 80 -4.20 -9.81 11.53
N PRO A 81 -4.53 -9.23 10.36
CA PRO A 81 -5.93 -9.06 9.95
C PRO A 81 -6.61 -10.42 9.85
N GLY A 82 -7.91 -10.49 10.08
CA GLY A 82 -8.65 -11.75 10.00
C GLY A 82 -8.69 -12.34 8.59
N ARG A 83 -8.62 -11.48 7.56
CA ARG A 83 -8.69 -11.84 6.14
C ARG A 83 -7.69 -11.05 5.30
N LEU A 84 -7.22 -11.67 4.22
CA LEU A 84 -6.28 -11.11 3.25
C LEU A 84 -6.68 -11.49 1.82
N LEU A 85 -6.27 -10.68 0.83
CA LEU A 85 -6.36 -11.06 -0.58
C LEU A 85 -5.11 -11.84 -0.97
N LEU A 86 -5.27 -13.10 -1.34
CA LEU A 86 -4.23 -13.92 -1.98
C LEU A 86 -4.13 -13.54 -3.45
N LEU A 87 -2.96 -13.04 -3.86
CA LEU A 87 -2.79 -12.39 -5.16
C LEU A 87 -2.42 -13.34 -6.31
N GLY A 88 -1.89 -14.53 -6.00
CA GLY A 88 -1.38 -15.45 -7.02
C GLY A 88 -0.21 -14.88 -7.83
N HIS A 89 0.03 -15.46 -9.00
CA HIS A 89 1.07 -15.06 -9.94
C HIS A 89 0.58 -14.02 -10.96
N HIS A 90 1.50 -13.42 -11.71
CA HIS A 90 1.19 -12.42 -12.75
C HIS A 90 0.21 -12.89 -13.82
N GLN A 91 0.19 -14.18 -14.13
CA GLN A 91 -0.69 -14.77 -15.15
C GLN A 91 -2.09 -15.08 -14.61
N ASP A 92 -2.30 -15.01 -13.30
CA ASP A 92 -3.58 -15.34 -12.69
C ASP A 92 -4.57 -14.19 -12.92
N GLY A 93 -5.66 -14.50 -13.61
CA GLY A 93 -6.76 -13.57 -13.90
C GLY A 93 -7.70 -13.29 -12.72
N SER A 94 -7.44 -13.87 -11.55
CA SER A 94 -8.25 -13.67 -10.35
C SER A 94 -7.42 -13.67 -9.07
N ILE A 95 -7.95 -13.05 -8.02
CA ILE A 95 -7.42 -13.07 -6.63
C ILE A 95 -8.46 -13.69 -5.71
N LYS A 96 -8.08 -14.10 -4.50
CA LYS A 96 -9.02 -14.74 -3.57
C LYS A 96 -8.99 -14.07 -2.21
N LEU A 97 -10.17 -13.86 -1.62
CA LEU A 97 -10.27 -13.48 -0.21
C LEU A 97 -10.10 -14.73 0.65
N VAL A 98 -9.04 -14.77 1.45
CA VAL A 98 -8.71 -15.92 2.32
C VAL A 98 -8.68 -15.50 3.77
N ASP A 99 -9.07 -16.42 4.66
CA ASP A 99 -8.88 -16.25 6.08
C ASP A 99 -7.39 -16.36 6.42
N THR A 100 -6.94 -15.47 7.30
CA THR A 100 -5.57 -15.49 7.79
C THR A 100 -5.35 -16.70 8.71
N PRO A 101 -4.25 -17.45 8.56
CA PRO A 101 -3.94 -18.56 9.45
C PRO A 101 -3.82 -18.09 10.90
N LYS A 102 -4.50 -18.76 11.84
CA LYS A 102 -4.43 -18.43 13.27
C LYS A 102 -3.03 -18.63 13.88
N GLN A 103 -2.26 -19.56 13.31
CA GLN A 103 -0.90 -19.89 13.73
C GLN A 103 -0.05 -20.11 12.49
N PRO A 104 0.41 -19.03 11.84
CA PRO A 104 1.24 -19.16 10.66
C PRO A 104 2.64 -19.65 11.08
N SER A 105 3.23 -20.53 10.28
CA SER A 105 4.58 -21.07 10.51
C SER A 105 5.70 -20.05 10.29
N SER A 106 5.38 -18.90 9.71
CA SER A 106 6.28 -17.77 9.46
C SER A 106 5.50 -16.45 9.57
N PRO A 107 6.18 -15.30 9.76
CA PRO A 107 5.52 -13.99 9.71
C PRO A 107 4.75 -13.80 8.41
N LEU A 108 3.50 -13.34 8.49
CA LEU A 108 2.69 -13.10 7.29
C LEU A 108 3.26 -11.91 6.52
N GLN A 109 3.49 -12.13 5.23
CA GLN A 109 4.00 -11.09 4.35
C GLN A 109 2.87 -10.52 3.53
N TYR A 110 2.36 -9.36 3.94
CA TYR A 110 1.30 -8.65 3.23
C TYR A 110 1.62 -7.17 3.10
N ALA A 111 1.03 -6.53 2.10
CA ALA A 111 0.99 -5.09 1.98
C ALA A 111 -0.40 -4.57 2.41
N CYS A 112 -0.46 -3.32 2.86
CA CYS A 112 -1.72 -2.59 3.00
C CYS A 112 -1.92 -1.60 1.86
N LEU A 113 -3.16 -1.38 1.44
CA LEU A 113 -3.52 -0.28 0.54
C LEU A 113 -4.20 0.84 1.33
N SER A 114 -3.65 2.06 1.25
CA SER A 114 -4.33 3.29 1.69
C SER A 114 -4.70 4.13 0.47
N TYR A 115 -6.00 4.37 0.30
CA TYR A 115 -6.57 4.99 -0.89
C TYR A 115 -7.89 5.69 -0.59
N CYS A 116 -8.31 6.58 -1.48
CA CYS A 116 -9.61 7.23 -1.42
C CYS A 116 -10.66 6.39 -2.14
N TRP A 117 -11.79 6.10 -1.50
CA TRP A 117 -12.94 5.45 -2.15
C TRP A 117 -13.61 6.37 -3.19
N GLY A 118 -13.48 7.69 -3.02
CA GLY A 118 -14.18 8.71 -3.78
C GLY A 118 -15.35 9.32 -2.99
N THR A 119 -15.93 10.40 -3.53
CA THR A 119 -16.99 11.17 -2.84
C THR A 119 -18.37 10.52 -2.90
N ASP A 120 -18.60 9.63 -3.88
CA ASP A 120 -19.90 9.02 -4.17
C ASP A 120 -19.94 7.50 -3.90
N ALA A 121 -18.82 6.89 -3.49
CA ALA A 121 -18.64 5.44 -3.35
C ALA A 121 -19.00 4.63 -4.61
N VAL A 122 -19.18 5.28 -5.76
CA VAL A 122 -19.54 4.62 -7.02
C VAL A 122 -18.33 3.89 -7.57
N GLY A 123 -18.50 2.59 -7.81
CA GLY A 123 -17.44 1.73 -8.35
C GLY A 123 -16.49 1.18 -7.30
N VAL A 124 -16.78 1.34 -6.00
CA VAL A 124 -16.08 0.63 -4.93
C VAL A 124 -16.56 -0.82 -4.92
N LEU A 125 -15.63 -1.76 -5.02
CA LEU A 125 -15.93 -3.17 -4.80
C LEU A 125 -15.81 -3.48 -3.30
N VAL A 126 -16.88 -4.05 -2.74
CA VAL A 126 -16.98 -4.35 -1.31
C VAL A 126 -17.30 -5.82 -1.04
N THR A 127 -16.76 -6.36 0.04
CA THR A 127 -17.19 -7.64 0.60
C THR A 127 -18.37 -7.43 1.54
N THR A 128 -19.38 -8.27 1.42
CA THR A 128 -20.61 -8.30 2.23
C THR A 128 -20.89 -9.74 2.65
N ALA A 129 -21.83 -9.96 3.57
CA ALA A 129 -22.21 -11.31 4.00
C ALA A 129 -22.71 -12.17 2.82
N GLU A 130 -23.32 -11.54 1.82
CA GLU A 130 -23.92 -12.21 0.66
C GLU A 130 -22.87 -12.64 -0.37
N ASN A 131 -21.74 -11.94 -0.48
CA ASN A 131 -20.74 -12.17 -1.54
C ASN A 131 -19.40 -12.72 -1.04
N ILE A 132 -19.20 -12.85 0.28
CA ILE A 132 -17.93 -13.31 0.86
C ILE A 132 -17.49 -14.68 0.31
N GLU A 133 -18.40 -15.64 0.20
CA GLU A 133 -18.07 -16.96 -0.36
C GLU A 133 -17.65 -16.88 -1.83
N GLN A 134 -18.26 -15.98 -2.60
CA GLN A 134 -17.87 -15.73 -3.99
C GLN A 134 -16.45 -15.15 -4.04
N HIS A 135 -16.16 -14.15 -3.21
CA HIS A 135 -14.83 -13.54 -3.12
C HIS A 135 -13.75 -14.55 -2.70
N SER A 136 -14.08 -15.53 -1.85
CA SER A 136 -13.16 -16.62 -1.49
C SER A 136 -12.93 -17.64 -2.60
N ARG A 137 -13.90 -17.86 -3.49
CA ARG A 137 -13.70 -18.69 -4.70
C ARG A 137 -12.84 -17.97 -5.74
N GLY A 138 -13.03 -16.67 -5.88
CA GLY A 138 -12.19 -15.80 -6.72
C GLY A 138 -12.89 -14.51 -7.13
N ILE A 139 -12.11 -13.45 -7.18
CA ILE A 139 -12.47 -12.13 -7.69
C ILE A 139 -11.68 -11.91 -8.98
N PRO A 140 -12.33 -11.80 -10.15
CA PRO A 140 -11.65 -11.47 -11.40
C PRO A 140 -10.92 -10.13 -11.29
N ILE A 141 -9.69 -10.05 -11.78
CA ILE A 141 -8.89 -8.80 -11.76
C ILE A 141 -9.62 -7.67 -12.50
N GLU A 142 -10.30 -8.00 -13.59
CA GLU A 142 -11.08 -7.06 -14.40
C GLU A 142 -12.30 -6.47 -13.68
N ALA A 143 -12.77 -7.11 -12.61
CA ALA A 143 -13.84 -6.59 -11.76
C ALA A 143 -13.33 -5.63 -10.67
N LEU A 144 -12.01 -5.53 -10.49
CA LEU A 144 -11.42 -4.67 -9.46
C LEU A 144 -11.41 -3.19 -9.91
N PRO A 145 -11.66 -2.26 -8.97
CA PRO A 145 -11.38 -0.85 -9.18
C PRO A 145 -9.92 -0.63 -9.57
N LYS A 146 -9.65 0.36 -10.42
CA LYS A 146 -8.31 0.57 -11.00
C LYS A 146 -7.22 0.76 -9.95
N THR A 147 -7.51 1.44 -8.84
CA THR A 147 -6.57 1.60 -7.72
C THR A 147 -6.16 0.25 -7.14
N ILE A 148 -7.12 -0.66 -6.93
CA ILE A 148 -6.86 -1.99 -6.38
C ILE A 148 -6.09 -2.83 -7.41
N THR A 149 -6.45 -2.75 -8.70
CA THR A 149 -5.70 -3.41 -9.78
C THR A 149 -4.24 -2.99 -9.82
N ASP A 150 -3.96 -1.69 -9.66
CA ASP A 150 -2.59 -1.17 -9.59
C ASP A 150 -1.87 -1.67 -8.34
N ALA A 151 -2.54 -1.72 -7.20
CA ALA A 151 -1.96 -2.26 -5.97
C ALA A 151 -1.61 -3.75 -6.08
N VAL A 152 -2.49 -4.55 -6.72
CA VAL A 152 -2.21 -5.97 -7.02
C VAL A 152 -0.97 -6.08 -7.91
N ARG A 153 -0.84 -5.24 -8.93
CA ARG A 153 0.35 -5.21 -9.80
C ARG A 153 1.62 -4.90 -9.01
N VAL A 154 1.59 -3.87 -8.16
CA VAL A 154 2.74 -3.52 -7.30
C VAL A 154 3.15 -4.71 -6.43
N CYS A 155 2.19 -5.33 -5.74
CA CYS A 155 2.50 -6.46 -4.86
C CYS A 155 3.09 -7.64 -5.64
N ARG A 156 2.56 -7.98 -6.82
CA ARG A 156 3.11 -9.04 -7.67
C ARG A 156 4.53 -8.72 -8.17
N GLU A 157 4.83 -7.47 -8.50
CA GLU A 157 6.19 -7.02 -8.88
C GLU A 157 7.19 -7.04 -7.71
N LEU A 158 6.71 -6.78 -6.50
CA LEU A 158 7.50 -6.80 -5.27
C LEU A 158 7.51 -8.17 -4.57
N GLN A 159 6.88 -9.19 -5.19
CA GLN A 159 6.77 -10.56 -4.65
C GLN A 159 6.09 -10.62 -3.27
N ILE A 160 5.14 -9.73 -3.02
CA ILE A 160 4.32 -9.73 -1.80
C ILE A 160 3.06 -10.57 -2.07
N PRO A 161 2.86 -11.71 -1.38
CA PRO A 161 1.82 -12.67 -1.72
C PRO A 161 0.40 -12.22 -1.34
N TYR A 162 0.28 -11.33 -0.36
CA TYR A 162 -1.00 -10.91 0.20
C TYR A 162 -1.17 -9.39 0.19
N LEU A 163 -2.41 -8.95 -0.01
CA LEU A 163 -2.80 -7.54 0.08
C LEU A 163 -3.99 -7.41 1.03
N TRP A 164 -3.93 -6.41 1.91
CA TRP A 164 -5.06 -5.97 2.71
C TRP A 164 -5.68 -4.71 2.12
N VAL A 165 -6.99 -4.76 1.87
CA VAL A 165 -7.81 -3.64 1.38
C VAL A 165 -9.07 -3.56 2.23
N ASP A 166 -9.30 -2.43 2.89
CA ASP A 166 -10.43 -2.22 3.81
C ASP A 166 -11.79 -2.68 3.24
N SER A 167 -12.10 -2.30 2.00
CA SER A 167 -13.38 -2.57 1.35
C SER A 167 -13.62 -4.07 1.11
N LEU A 168 -12.55 -4.86 0.96
CA LEU A 168 -12.60 -6.28 0.63
C LEU A 168 -12.27 -7.19 1.83
N CYS A 169 -11.38 -6.74 2.71
CA CYS A 169 -10.90 -7.45 3.89
C CYS A 169 -11.70 -7.11 5.15
N ILE A 170 -12.76 -6.30 5.06
CA ILE A 170 -13.77 -6.10 6.10
C ILE A 170 -15.14 -6.38 5.49
N ILE A 171 -15.99 -7.12 6.21
CA ILE A 171 -17.37 -7.39 5.80
C ILE A 171 -18.18 -6.11 6.02
N GLN A 172 -18.50 -5.42 4.94
CA GLN A 172 -19.25 -4.18 4.99
C GLN A 172 -20.69 -4.44 5.43
N GLY A 173 -21.20 -3.57 6.32
CA GLY A 173 -22.53 -3.72 6.91
C GLY A 173 -22.59 -4.64 8.15
N ASP A 174 -21.51 -5.38 8.44
CA ASP A 174 -21.38 -6.18 9.67
C ASP A 174 -20.65 -5.37 10.74
N LYS A 175 -21.35 -5.01 11.81
CA LYS A 175 -20.80 -4.20 12.91
C LYS A 175 -19.77 -4.95 13.74
N ASP A 176 -19.93 -6.26 13.90
CA ASP A 176 -19.02 -7.07 14.72
C ASP A 176 -17.72 -7.33 13.97
N ASP A 177 -17.82 -7.57 12.65
CA ASP A 177 -16.65 -7.68 11.78
C ASP A 177 -15.90 -6.34 11.67
N PHE A 178 -16.63 -5.24 11.49
CA PHE A 178 -16.04 -3.92 11.50
C PHE A 178 -15.33 -3.61 12.83
N ALA A 179 -15.92 -3.96 13.96
CA ALA A 179 -15.28 -3.77 15.26
C ALA A 179 -13.99 -4.60 15.40
N ARG A 180 -13.98 -5.81 14.85
CA ARG A 180 -12.79 -6.68 14.89
C ARG A 180 -11.65 -6.13 14.02
N GLU A 181 -11.93 -5.75 12.78
CA GLU A 181 -10.88 -5.35 11.82
C GLU A 181 -10.62 -3.84 11.83
N GLY A 182 -11.68 -3.03 11.81
CA GLY A 182 -11.62 -1.58 11.71
C GLY A 182 -10.95 -0.92 12.93
N TYR A 183 -11.22 -1.42 14.14
CA TYR A 183 -10.54 -0.90 15.34
C TYR A 183 -9.08 -1.34 15.47
N GLN A 184 -8.66 -2.37 14.73
CA GLN A 184 -7.28 -2.87 14.71
C GLN A 184 -6.49 -2.36 13.50
N MET A 185 -7.02 -1.40 12.73
CA MET A 185 -6.34 -0.91 11.53
C MET A 185 -4.93 -0.39 11.81
N ASP A 186 -4.69 0.30 12.91
CA ASP A 186 -3.33 0.73 13.27
C ASP A 186 -2.35 -0.43 13.34
N SER A 187 -2.78 -1.52 13.97
CA SER A 187 -2.02 -2.74 14.16
C SER A 187 -1.84 -3.50 12.85
N ILE A 188 -2.88 -3.57 12.01
CA ILE A 188 -2.83 -4.18 10.67
C ILE A 188 -1.84 -3.42 9.78
N TYR A 189 -1.85 -2.08 9.80
CA TYR A 189 -0.89 -1.30 9.01
C TYR A 189 0.54 -1.45 9.55
N SER A 190 0.73 -1.43 10.86
CA SER A 190 2.05 -1.64 11.48
C SER A 190 2.61 -3.05 11.24
N GLY A 191 1.73 -4.04 11.09
CA GLY A 191 2.07 -5.42 10.82
C GLY A 191 2.33 -5.72 9.34
N SER A 192 2.19 -4.74 8.45
CA SER A 192 2.40 -4.91 7.02
C SER A 192 3.88 -4.79 6.65
N ARG A 193 4.30 -5.47 5.58
CA ARG A 193 5.65 -5.34 5.02
C ARG A 193 5.88 -3.95 4.44
N LEU A 194 4.84 -3.36 3.87
CA LEU A 194 4.80 -1.98 3.39
C LEU A 194 3.34 -1.54 3.25
N THR A 195 3.14 -0.23 3.20
CA THR A 195 1.86 0.38 2.82
C THR A 195 1.99 1.05 1.46
N ILE A 196 1.10 0.70 0.54
CA ILE A 196 0.92 1.39 -0.74
C ILE A 196 -0.03 2.57 -0.48
N TYR A 197 0.46 3.79 -0.69
CA TYR A 197 -0.34 5.00 -0.53
C TYR A 197 -0.69 5.62 -1.89
N ALA A 198 -1.95 5.49 -2.31
CA ALA A 198 -2.44 5.93 -3.62
C ALA A 198 -2.82 7.43 -3.62
N LYS A 199 -1.87 8.31 -3.27
CA LYS A 199 -2.12 9.76 -3.09
C LYS A 199 -2.70 10.46 -4.34
N ALA A 200 -2.27 10.07 -5.52
CA ALA A 200 -2.65 10.73 -6.77
C ALA A 200 -4.07 10.39 -7.24
N ALA A 201 -4.67 9.32 -6.70
CA ALA A 201 -6.01 8.87 -7.04
C ALA A 201 -7.05 9.60 -6.19
N ALA A 202 -8.00 10.30 -6.83
CA ALA A 202 -9.08 10.99 -6.13
C ALA A 202 -10.22 10.03 -5.74
N SER A 203 -10.28 8.86 -6.38
CA SER A 203 -11.24 7.80 -6.12
C SER A 203 -10.64 6.42 -6.45
N CYS A 204 -11.32 5.35 -6.04
CA CYS A 204 -10.89 3.97 -6.31
C CYS A 204 -10.88 3.61 -7.82
N LYS A 205 -11.57 4.42 -8.63
CA LYS A 205 -11.66 4.30 -10.08
C LYS A 205 -10.40 4.81 -10.78
N ASP A 206 -9.60 5.61 -10.08
CA ASP A 206 -8.38 6.18 -10.63
C ASP A 206 -7.20 5.22 -10.45
N GLY A 207 -6.39 5.10 -11.50
CA GLY A 207 -5.09 4.44 -11.38
C GLY A 207 -4.07 5.38 -10.76
N PHE A 208 -3.12 4.81 -10.01
CA PHE A 208 -1.94 5.55 -9.54
C PHE A 208 -0.67 5.15 -10.28
N LEU A 209 -0.70 4.07 -11.08
CA LEU A 209 0.39 3.70 -11.97
C LEU A 209 0.21 4.29 -13.38
N GLY A 210 1.34 4.60 -14.02
CA GLY A 210 1.43 5.07 -15.40
C GLY A 210 2.45 6.20 -15.55
N ARG A 211 2.28 7.00 -16.62
CA ARG A 211 3.13 8.16 -16.88
C ARG A 211 3.15 9.10 -15.68
N GLN A 212 4.36 9.40 -15.21
CA GLN A 212 4.59 10.27 -14.08
C GLN A 212 4.09 11.68 -14.41
N ARG A 213 3.24 12.23 -13.54
CA ARG A 213 2.68 13.58 -13.68
C ARG A 213 3.37 14.62 -12.78
N PHE A 214 4.24 14.16 -11.89
CA PHE A 214 4.98 14.96 -10.91
C PHE A 214 6.48 14.81 -11.10
N GLY A 215 7.24 15.89 -11.05
CA GLY A 215 8.70 15.84 -11.14
C GLY A 215 9.22 15.59 -12.55
N GLY A 216 8.83 16.44 -13.50
CA GLY A 216 9.47 16.49 -14.83
C GLY A 216 10.97 16.71 -14.71
N ASP A 217 11.72 16.47 -15.79
CA ASP A 217 13.21 16.53 -15.79
C ASP A 217 13.74 17.86 -15.23
N GLU A 218 12.98 18.95 -15.39
CA GLU A 218 13.24 20.28 -14.84
C GLU A 218 13.22 20.38 -13.31
N TRP A 219 12.55 19.46 -12.60
CA TRP A 219 12.48 19.39 -11.14
C TRP A 219 13.60 18.53 -10.53
N GLN A 220 14.36 17.83 -11.36
CA GLN A 220 15.42 16.91 -10.94
C GLN A 220 16.78 17.59 -11.10
N HIS A 221 17.20 18.34 -10.08
CA HIS A 221 18.56 18.87 -10.03
C HIS A 221 19.42 18.04 -9.08
N LEU A 222 20.59 17.59 -9.55
CA LEU A 222 21.63 17.10 -8.66
C LEU A 222 21.96 18.19 -7.64
N ALA A 223 21.73 17.91 -6.36
CA ALA A 223 22.26 18.72 -5.28
C ALA A 223 23.77 18.77 -5.49
N ARG A 224 24.30 19.94 -5.87
CA ARG A 224 25.71 20.13 -6.23
C ARG A 224 26.59 19.46 -5.17
N THR A 225 27.37 18.47 -5.56
CA THR A 225 28.49 17.99 -4.76
C THR A 225 29.48 19.15 -4.67
N GLY A 226 29.63 19.70 -3.46
CA GLY A 226 30.55 20.79 -3.19
C GLY A 226 31.98 20.38 -3.53
N ALA A 227 32.66 21.26 -4.26
CA ALA A 227 34.10 21.23 -4.52
C ALA A 227 34.89 21.69 -3.31
#